data_AF-A0A7C8AG38-F1
#
_entry.id   AF-A0A7C8AG38-F1
#
_cell.length_a   1.000
_cell.length_b   1.000
_cell.length_c   1.000
_cell.angle_alpha   90.00
_cell.angle_beta   90.00
_cell.angle_gamma   90.00
#
_symmetry.space_group_name_H-M   'P 1'
#
loop_
_entity.id
_entity.type
_entity.pdbx_description
1 polymer ?
#
loop_
_entity_poly.entity_id
_entity_poly.type
_entity_poly.pdbx_seq_one_letter_code
_entity_poly.pdbx_strand_id
1 'polypeptide(L)'
;MSSRKYLFLLRALSFVLVVWLFFTFLLPAGAADRAGQETGSEIIGTDIEDEIANLLEEITTERRFAIERHFESILSWLQDATEAAMCKKDASLSALGESERQLKKGIYESREQVPKETGLGLLSSILYSVRFSSVVIDGRILHEGEMIHGVEVVKINTDTVELCKEETRWHQEVGMSFPAEAGGV
;
A
#
# COMPACT_ATOMS: atom_id res chain seq x y z
N MET A 1 -16.06 7.91 -6.50
CA MET A 1 -14.68 8.10 -7.01
C MET A 1 -14.41 9.49 -7.62
N SER A 2 -15.05 10.57 -7.15
CA SER A 2 -14.93 11.91 -7.78
C SER A 2 -14.21 12.98 -6.92
N SER A 3 -14.11 12.78 -5.60
CA SER A 3 -13.73 13.86 -4.67
C SER A 3 -12.24 14.24 -4.66
N ARG A 4 -11.34 13.36 -5.11
CA ARG A 4 -9.88 13.62 -5.10
C ARG A 4 -9.40 14.57 -6.21
N LYS A 5 -10.16 14.70 -7.31
CA LYS A 5 -9.79 15.58 -8.43
C LYS A 5 -10.05 17.05 -8.11
N TYR A 6 -11.09 17.34 -7.33
CA TYR A 6 -11.43 18.72 -6.91
C TYR A 6 -10.45 19.29 -5.89
N LEU A 7 -9.86 18.43 -5.05
CA LEU A 7 -8.93 18.86 -4.01
C LEU A 7 -7.58 19.33 -4.59
N PHE A 8 -7.15 18.79 -5.73
CA PHE A 8 -5.98 19.25 -6.47
C PHE A 8 -6.25 20.57 -7.21
N LEU A 9 -7.42 20.71 -7.83
CA LEU A 9 -7.83 21.95 -8.50
C LEU A 9 -7.94 23.12 -7.52
N LEU A 10 -8.48 22.91 -6.32
CA LEU A 10 -8.58 23.95 -5.30
C LEU A 10 -7.20 24.45 -4.83
N ARG A 11 -6.22 23.55 -4.67
CA ARG A 11 -4.87 23.92 -4.24
C ARG A 11 -4.13 24.71 -5.32
N ALA A 12 -4.23 24.29 -6.58
CA ALA A 12 -3.64 25.01 -7.70
C ALA A 12 -4.24 26.43 -7.85
N LEU A 13 -5.56 26.56 -7.69
CA LEU A 13 -6.23 27.86 -7.76
C LEU A 13 -5.80 28.81 -6.63
N SER A 14 -5.61 28.28 -5.40
CA SER A 14 -5.12 29.10 -4.29
C SER A 14 -3.71 29.62 -4.50
N PHE A 15 -2.84 28.81 -5.12
CA PHE A 15 -1.46 29.20 -5.38
C PHE A 15 -1.37 30.31 -6.45
N VAL A 16 -2.17 30.20 -7.50
CA VAL A 16 -2.28 31.23 -8.55
C VAL A 16 -2.84 32.54 -7.98
N LEU A 17 -3.82 32.46 -7.08
CA LEU A 17 -4.43 33.65 -6.46
C LEU A 17 -3.48 34.36 -5.48
N VAL A 18 -2.67 33.60 -4.74
CA VAL A 18 -1.63 34.16 -3.86
C VAL A 18 -0.52 34.82 -4.67
N VAL A 19 -0.05 34.18 -5.75
CA VAL A 19 0.98 34.75 -6.64
C VAL A 19 0.45 36.00 -7.36
N TRP A 20 -0.81 36.01 -7.79
CA TRP A 20 -1.43 37.17 -8.43
C TRP A 20 -1.62 38.35 -7.46
N LEU A 21 -2.09 38.09 -6.23
CA LEU A 21 -2.20 39.12 -5.19
C LEU A 21 -0.83 39.73 -4.85
N PHE A 22 0.20 38.90 -4.77
CA PHE A 22 1.57 39.36 -4.53
C PHE A 22 2.08 40.26 -5.66
N PHE A 23 1.71 39.97 -6.92
CA PHE A 23 2.08 40.79 -8.07
C PHE A 23 1.31 42.12 -8.15
N THR A 24 0.05 42.15 -7.70
CA THR A 24 -0.74 43.39 -7.65
C THR A 24 -0.35 44.31 -6.49
N PHE A 25 0.19 43.76 -5.39
CA PHE A 25 0.63 44.55 -4.23
C PHE A 25 2.07 45.09 -4.37
N LEU A 26 2.84 44.61 -5.36
CA LEU A 26 4.22 45.00 -5.64
C LEU A 26 4.36 45.95 -6.84
N LEU A 27 3.27 46.59 -7.29
CA LEU A 27 3.31 47.72 -8.22
C LEU A 27 3.07 49.02 -7.42
N PRO A 28 4.01 49.98 -7.40
CA PRO A 28 3.74 51.28 -6.80
C PRO A 28 2.67 52.00 -7.62
N ALA A 29 1.47 52.13 -7.05
CA ALA A 29 0.44 53.03 -7.55
C ALA A 29 0.90 54.48 -7.28
N GLY A 30 1.59 55.09 -8.23
CA GLY A 30 2.12 56.44 -8.03
C GLY A 30 2.83 57.04 -9.23
N ALA A 31 2.19 57.07 -10.39
CA ALA A 31 2.65 57.88 -11.52
C ALA A 31 1.45 58.40 -12.33
N ALA A 32 0.59 59.19 -11.68
CA ALA A 32 -0.33 60.08 -12.37
C ALA A 32 -0.57 61.31 -11.48
N ASP A 33 -0.40 62.48 -12.08
CA ASP A 33 -0.61 63.83 -11.57
C ASP A 33 0.43 64.41 -10.61
N ARG A 34 1.33 65.24 -11.18
CA ARG A 34 1.38 66.68 -10.88
C ARG A 34 2.26 67.42 -11.88
N ALA A 35 1.60 68.12 -12.81
CA ALA A 35 2.15 69.31 -13.45
C ALA A 35 1.83 70.53 -12.57
N GLY A 36 2.83 71.36 -12.31
CA GLY A 36 2.68 72.70 -11.74
C GLY A 36 3.21 72.85 -10.32
N GLN A 37 4.41 73.43 -10.18
CA GLN A 37 4.61 74.77 -9.59
C GLN A 37 6.07 74.92 -9.11
N GLU A 38 6.78 75.86 -9.71
CA GLU A 38 8.12 76.30 -9.31
C GLU A 38 8.11 76.88 -7.88
N THR A 39 9.15 76.61 -7.09
CA THR A 39 10.16 77.59 -6.61
C THR A 39 10.81 77.15 -5.29
N GLY A 40 12.14 77.07 -5.30
CA GLY A 40 13.00 77.38 -4.15
C GLY A 40 13.17 76.37 -3.01
N SER A 41 14.04 75.36 -3.17
CA SER A 41 14.75 74.71 -2.03
C SER A 41 15.91 73.80 -2.49
N GLU A 42 16.89 74.31 -3.25
CA GLU A 42 17.95 73.47 -3.84
C GLU A 42 19.11 73.11 -2.88
N ILE A 43 18.98 73.29 -1.56
CA ILE A 43 20.07 73.00 -0.60
C ILE A 43 19.61 72.11 0.59
N ILE A 44 18.32 71.76 0.69
CA ILE A 44 17.80 70.90 1.78
C ILE A 44 17.23 69.57 1.26
N GLY A 45 16.91 69.48 -0.04
CA GLY A 45 16.27 68.28 -0.63
C GLY A 45 17.19 67.09 -0.84
N THR A 46 18.47 67.30 -1.21
CA THR A 46 19.40 66.22 -1.55
C THR A 46 19.80 65.38 -0.33
N ASP A 47 19.95 66.00 0.83
CA ASP A 47 20.33 65.32 2.09
C ASP A 47 19.23 64.37 2.57
N ILE A 48 17.96 64.80 2.45
CA ILE A 48 16.79 63.98 2.82
C ILE A 48 16.58 62.85 1.80
N GLU A 49 16.81 63.11 0.51
CA GLU A 49 16.69 62.08 -0.54
C GLU A 49 17.75 60.99 -0.39
N ASP A 50 19.00 61.37 -0.07
CA ASP A 50 20.09 60.43 0.19
C ASP A 50 19.83 59.61 1.47
N GLU A 51 19.27 60.22 2.53
CA GLU A 51 18.90 59.52 3.76
C GLU A 51 17.74 58.52 3.53
N ILE A 52 16.73 58.89 2.74
CA ILE A 52 15.63 57.99 2.36
C ILE A 52 16.16 56.81 1.51
N ALA A 53 17.07 57.07 0.57
CA ALA A 53 17.67 56.03 -0.26
C ALA A 53 18.46 55.02 0.58
N ASN A 54 19.24 55.51 1.55
CA ASN A 54 20.04 54.66 2.44
C ASN A 54 19.15 53.81 3.37
N LEU A 55 18.08 54.39 3.94
CA LEU A 55 17.10 53.64 4.74
C LEU A 55 16.35 52.57 3.92
N LEU A 56 16.04 52.85 2.65
CA LEU A 56 15.45 51.86 1.75
C LEU A 56 16.43 50.74 1.41
N GLU A 57 17.71 51.04 1.23
CA GLU A 57 18.76 50.03 1.03
C GLU A 57 18.94 49.15 2.28
N GLU A 58 18.91 49.73 3.48
CA GLU A 58 18.95 48.98 4.73
C GLU A 58 17.73 48.05 4.88
N ILE A 59 16.51 48.57 4.67
CA ILE A 59 15.28 47.76 4.75
C ILE A 59 15.28 46.64 3.71
N THR A 60 15.78 46.90 2.49
CA THR A 60 15.82 45.89 1.43
C THR A 60 16.87 44.81 1.71
N THR A 61 18.04 45.18 2.24
CA THR A 61 19.09 44.23 2.62
C THR A 61 18.69 43.37 3.83
N GLU A 62 18.08 43.95 4.87
CA GLU A 62 17.54 43.20 6.00
C GLU A 62 16.45 42.20 5.57
N ARG A 63 15.51 42.65 4.74
CA ARG A 63 14.46 41.77 4.20
C ARG A 63 15.04 40.64 3.35
N ARG A 64 16.04 40.93 2.53
CA ARG A 64 16.72 39.93 1.72
C ARG A 64 17.41 38.89 2.61
N PHE A 65 18.11 39.33 3.65
CA PHE A 65 18.76 38.45 4.61
C PHE A 65 17.75 37.55 5.35
N ALA A 66 16.62 38.12 5.79
CA ALA A 66 15.56 37.36 6.43
C ALA A 66 14.94 36.31 5.50
N ILE A 67 14.76 36.65 4.22
CA ILE A 67 14.27 35.74 3.18
C ILE A 67 15.27 34.60 2.94
N GLU A 68 16.55 34.90 2.75
CA GLU A 68 17.61 33.90 2.54
C GLU A 68 17.68 32.92 3.71
N ARG A 69 17.66 33.42 4.96
CA ARG A 69 17.63 32.58 6.17
C ARG A 69 16.39 31.68 6.23
N HIS A 70 15.24 32.20 5.83
CA HIS A 70 14.01 31.41 5.80
C HIS A 70 14.06 30.32 4.72
N PHE A 71 14.64 30.61 3.56
CA PHE A 71 14.85 29.62 2.51
C PHE A 71 15.82 28.52 2.94
N GLU A 72 16.94 28.87 3.58
CA GLU A 72 17.88 27.89 4.13
C GLU A 72 17.20 26.95 5.14
N SER A 73 16.37 27.51 6.02
CA SER A 73 15.59 26.71 6.98
C SER A 73 14.61 25.76 6.30
N ILE A 74 13.93 26.19 5.22
CA ILE A 74 13.04 25.33 4.46
C ILE A 74 13.82 24.20 3.78
N LEU A 75 14.96 24.53 3.16
CA LEU A 75 15.79 23.54 2.46
C LEU A 75 16.31 22.47 3.43
N SER A 76 16.78 22.87 4.61
CA SER A 76 17.19 21.94 5.66
C SER A 76 16.04 21.02 6.08
N TRP A 77 14.86 21.57 6.35
CA TRP A 77 13.70 20.77 6.74
C TRP A 77 13.26 19.78 5.65
N LEU A 78 13.31 20.19 4.38
CA LEU A 78 13.01 19.32 3.24
C LEU A 78 14.02 18.17 3.11
N GLN A 79 15.30 18.44 3.38
CA GLN A 79 16.32 17.41 3.37
C GLN A 79 16.08 16.39 4.49
N ASP A 80 15.88 16.85 5.73
CA ASP A 80 15.59 15.98 6.87
C ASP A 80 14.34 15.11 6.64
N ALA A 81 13.28 15.70 6.07
CA ALA A 81 12.05 14.98 5.73
C ALA A 81 12.28 13.91 4.66
N THR A 82 13.15 14.20 3.68
CA THR A 82 13.50 13.25 2.61
C THR A 82 14.31 12.08 3.16
N GLU A 83 15.31 12.35 3.99
CA GLU A 83 16.13 11.32 4.63
C GLU A 83 15.28 10.41 5.53
N ALA A 84 14.40 10.98 6.36
CA ALA A 84 13.48 10.21 7.20
C ALA A 84 12.53 9.32 6.38
N ALA A 85 12.03 9.83 5.25
CA ALA A 85 11.16 9.06 4.35
C ALA A 85 11.91 7.90 3.68
N MET A 86 13.17 8.12 3.26
CA MET A 86 14.02 7.07 2.71
C MET A 86 14.32 5.99 3.74
N CYS A 87 14.71 6.35 4.97
CA CYS A 87 14.92 5.38 6.04
C CYS A 87 13.66 4.54 6.33
N LYS A 88 12.47 5.16 6.34
CA LYS A 88 11.21 4.45 6.55
C LYS A 88 10.90 3.48 5.40
N LYS A 89 11.18 3.88 4.16
CA LYS A 89 11.03 3.02 2.98
C LYS A 89 11.95 1.82 3.09
N ASP A 90 13.23 2.03 3.40
CA ASP A 90 14.21 0.95 3.48
C ASP A 90 13.89 -0.04 4.61
N ALA A 91 13.49 0.45 5.79
CA ALA A 91 13.02 -0.39 6.89
C ALA A 91 11.80 -1.25 6.50
N SER A 92 10.85 -0.67 5.73
CA SER A 92 9.68 -1.38 5.24
C SER A 92 10.05 -2.47 4.23
N LEU A 93 11.02 -2.20 3.35
CA LEU A 93 11.52 -3.18 2.38
C LEU A 93 12.25 -4.34 3.08
N SER A 94 13.04 -4.06 4.12
CA SER A 94 13.67 -5.10 4.94
C SER A 94 12.64 -5.98 5.66
N ALA A 95 11.62 -5.38 6.27
CA ALA A 95 10.55 -6.12 6.94
C ALA A 95 9.75 -7.01 5.95
N LEU A 96 9.50 -6.52 4.73
CA LEU A 96 8.85 -7.31 3.69
C LEU A 96 9.70 -8.52 3.30
N GLY A 97 11.03 -8.34 3.13
CA GLY A 97 11.95 -9.44 2.82
C GLY A 97 12.02 -10.50 3.94
N GLU A 98 11.93 -10.09 5.21
CA GLU A 98 11.86 -11.02 6.34
C GLU A 98 10.55 -11.82 6.34
N SER A 99 9.41 -11.15 6.08
CA SER A 99 8.12 -11.83 5.97
C SER A 99 8.10 -12.85 4.82
N GLU A 100 8.72 -12.54 3.68
CA GLU A 100 8.85 -13.47 2.56
C GLU A 100 9.66 -14.72 2.94
N ARG A 101 10.75 -14.55 3.70
CA ARG A 101 11.56 -15.67 4.20
C ARG A 101 10.78 -16.55 5.17
N GLN A 102 10.04 -15.95 6.10
CA GLN A 102 9.21 -16.68 7.06
C GLN A 102 8.10 -17.47 6.36
N LEU A 103 7.42 -16.86 5.38
CA LEU A 103 6.41 -17.54 4.56
C LEU A 103 7.00 -18.70 3.76
N LYS A 104 8.15 -18.50 3.10
CA LYS A 104 8.85 -19.57 2.39
C LYS A 104 9.18 -20.73 3.34
N LYS A 105 9.74 -20.43 4.51
CA LYS A 105 10.08 -21.45 5.52
C LYS A 105 8.84 -22.25 5.93
N GLY A 106 7.73 -21.59 6.26
CA GLY A 106 6.48 -22.27 6.63
C GLY A 106 5.90 -23.14 5.51
N ILE A 107 6.05 -22.74 4.24
CA ILE A 107 5.63 -23.54 3.08
C ILE A 107 6.52 -24.78 2.91
N TYR A 108 7.84 -24.65 3.04
CA TYR A 108 8.75 -25.80 2.98
C TYR A 108 8.48 -26.79 4.12
N GLU A 109 8.31 -26.31 5.34
CA GLU A 109 8.02 -27.15 6.51
C GLU A 109 6.62 -27.81 6.42
N SER A 110 5.62 -27.10 5.88
CA SER A 110 4.29 -27.68 5.63
C SER A 110 4.29 -28.72 4.51
N ARG A 111 5.18 -28.57 3.52
CA ARG A 111 5.33 -29.53 2.42
C ARG A 111 6.07 -30.80 2.87
N GLU A 112 6.91 -30.71 3.88
CA GLU A 112 7.59 -31.86 4.50
C GLU A 112 6.70 -32.65 5.46
N GLN A 113 5.57 -32.07 5.90
CA GLN A 113 4.49 -32.79 6.59
C GLN A 113 3.55 -33.48 5.58
N VAL A 114 4.10 -34.30 4.68
CA VAL A 114 3.29 -35.41 4.15
C VAL A 114 3.25 -36.43 5.29
N PRO A 115 2.09 -36.75 5.89
CA PRO A 115 2.06 -37.67 7.00
C PRO A 115 2.61 -39.02 6.55
N LYS A 116 3.77 -39.33 7.11
CA LYS A 116 4.45 -40.62 7.04
C LYS A 116 3.49 -41.64 7.66
N GLU A 117 3.03 -42.58 6.84
CA GLU A 117 2.19 -43.72 7.23
C GLU A 117 0.80 -43.34 7.74
N THR A 118 0.02 -42.71 6.88
CA THR A 118 -1.44 -42.80 7.03
C THR A 118 -1.85 -44.17 6.49
N GLY A 119 -2.56 -44.98 7.28
CA GLY A 119 -3.09 -46.26 6.82
C GLY A 119 -3.81 -46.08 5.47
N LEU A 120 -3.60 -47.03 4.55
CA LEU A 120 -4.16 -46.97 3.19
C LEU A 120 -5.64 -46.59 3.24
N GLY A 121 -6.01 -45.57 2.45
CA GLY A 121 -7.39 -45.15 2.30
C GLY A 121 -7.96 -44.37 3.48
N LEU A 122 -7.19 -43.48 4.12
CA LEU A 122 -7.74 -42.59 5.12
C LEU A 122 -8.72 -41.61 4.48
N LEU A 123 -9.95 -41.63 4.98
CA LEU A 123 -11.00 -40.70 4.60
C LEU A 123 -10.87 -39.40 5.41
N SER A 124 -10.33 -38.34 4.80
CA SER A 124 -10.04 -37.07 5.48
C SER A 124 -11.23 -36.11 5.51
N SER A 125 -12.05 -36.10 4.46
CA SER A 125 -13.24 -35.24 4.39
C SER A 125 -14.25 -35.69 3.34
N ILE A 126 -15.50 -35.29 3.56
CA ILE A 126 -16.62 -35.46 2.62
C ILE A 126 -17.18 -34.08 2.30
N LEU A 127 -17.38 -33.80 1.01
CA LEU A 127 -18.15 -32.67 0.52
C LEU A 127 -19.39 -33.23 -0.17
N TYR A 128 -20.55 -33.08 0.48
CA TYR A 128 -21.82 -33.56 -0.05
C TYR A 128 -22.70 -32.41 -0.55
N SER A 129 -23.23 -32.55 -1.76
CA SER A 129 -24.30 -31.70 -2.30
C SER A 129 -25.18 -32.50 -3.24
N VAL A 130 -26.45 -32.13 -3.34
CA VAL A 130 -27.45 -32.79 -4.21
C VAL A 130 -27.01 -32.85 -5.68
N ARG A 131 -26.13 -31.95 -6.12
CA ARG A 131 -25.63 -31.89 -7.50
C ARG A 131 -24.22 -32.43 -7.68
N PHE A 132 -23.39 -32.31 -6.65
CA PHE A 132 -21.96 -32.61 -6.74
C PHE A 132 -21.48 -33.13 -5.38
N SER A 133 -20.97 -34.35 -5.37
CA SER A 133 -20.35 -34.94 -4.19
C SER A 133 -18.89 -35.27 -4.48
N SER A 134 -18.05 -35.06 -3.47
CA SER A 134 -16.62 -35.32 -3.53
C SER A 134 -16.12 -35.82 -2.19
N VAL A 135 -15.06 -36.62 -2.23
CA VAL A 135 -14.45 -37.20 -1.05
C VAL A 135 -12.94 -37.02 -1.11
N VAL A 136 -12.29 -36.80 0.02
CA VAL A 136 -10.82 -36.74 0.10
C VAL A 136 -10.30 -38.00 0.77
N ILE A 137 -9.64 -38.87 -0.02
CA ILE A 137 -9.00 -40.09 0.47
C ILE A 137 -7.49 -40.01 0.18
N ASP A 138 -6.66 -40.19 1.21
CA ASP A 138 -5.19 -40.07 1.11
C ASP A 138 -4.74 -38.75 0.44
N GLY A 139 -5.47 -37.66 0.69
CA GLY A 139 -5.19 -36.34 0.10
C GLY A 139 -5.59 -36.18 -1.37
N ARG A 140 -6.23 -37.18 -1.98
CA ARG A 140 -6.79 -37.09 -3.34
C ARG A 140 -8.28 -36.82 -3.28
N ILE A 141 -8.75 -35.87 -4.08
CA ILE A 141 -10.17 -35.61 -4.28
C ILE A 141 -10.70 -36.63 -5.28
N LEU A 142 -11.74 -37.36 -4.89
CA LEU A 142 -12.39 -38.38 -5.68
C LEU A 142 -13.90 -38.12 -5.80
N HIS A 143 -14.49 -38.64 -6.87
CA HIS A 143 -15.92 -38.61 -7.15
C HIS A 143 -16.53 -40.02 -7.23
N GLU A 144 -17.87 -40.10 -7.25
CA GLU A 144 -18.58 -41.36 -7.47
C GLU A 144 -18.17 -41.99 -8.83
N GLY A 145 -17.83 -43.29 -8.81
CA GLY A 145 -17.31 -44.05 -9.95
C GLY A 145 -15.78 -43.99 -10.12
N GLU A 146 -15.07 -43.17 -9.34
CA GLU A 146 -13.60 -43.13 -9.39
C GLU A 146 -12.98 -44.18 -8.48
N MET A 147 -11.74 -44.58 -8.81
CA MET A 147 -11.01 -45.62 -8.09
C MET A 147 -9.74 -45.10 -7.42
N ILE A 148 -9.45 -45.63 -6.23
CA ILE A 148 -8.20 -45.42 -5.50
C ILE A 148 -7.73 -46.74 -4.86
N HIS A 149 -6.47 -47.13 -5.07
CA HIS A 149 -5.91 -48.41 -4.57
C HIS A 149 -6.76 -49.66 -4.93
N GLY A 150 -7.45 -49.65 -6.07
CA GLY A 150 -8.36 -50.72 -6.49
C GLY A 150 -9.74 -50.72 -5.81
N VAL A 151 -10.03 -49.69 -5.02
CA VAL A 151 -11.33 -49.45 -4.38
C VAL A 151 -12.11 -48.41 -5.18
N GLU A 152 -13.32 -48.74 -5.59
CA GLU A 152 -14.27 -47.83 -6.26
C GLU A 152 -15.11 -47.08 -5.23
N VAL A 153 -15.28 -45.77 -5.46
CA VAL A 153 -16.24 -44.94 -4.72
C VAL A 153 -17.62 -45.13 -5.33
N VAL A 154 -18.46 -45.94 -4.70
CA VAL A 154 -19.80 -46.26 -5.23
C VAL A 154 -20.77 -45.11 -5.00
N LYS A 155 -20.74 -44.53 -3.79
CA LYS A 155 -21.69 -43.49 -3.39
C LYS A 155 -21.14 -42.63 -2.28
N ILE A 156 -21.40 -41.32 -2.36
CA ILE A 156 -21.00 -40.36 -1.34
C ILE A 156 -22.27 -39.84 -0.68
N ASN A 157 -22.47 -40.18 0.59
CA ASN A 157 -23.56 -39.66 1.41
C ASN A 157 -23.08 -38.44 2.22
N THR A 158 -23.93 -37.90 3.09
CA THR A 158 -23.62 -36.68 3.85
C THR A 158 -22.50 -36.88 4.88
N ASP A 159 -22.43 -38.06 5.48
CA ASP A 159 -21.54 -38.42 6.59
C ASP A 159 -20.67 -39.65 6.31
N THR A 160 -21.03 -40.42 5.28
CA THR A 160 -20.46 -41.73 4.98
C THR A 160 -20.19 -41.88 3.49
N VAL A 161 -19.21 -42.72 3.15
CA VAL A 161 -18.89 -43.09 1.77
C VAL A 161 -19.02 -44.60 1.62
N GLU A 162 -19.71 -45.03 0.57
CA GLU A 162 -19.78 -46.41 0.14
C GLU A 162 -18.61 -46.72 -0.78
N LEU A 163 -17.84 -47.73 -0.40
CA LEU A 163 -16.66 -48.19 -1.12
C LEU A 163 -16.84 -49.64 -1.53
N CYS A 164 -16.30 -50.00 -2.69
CA CYS A 164 -16.34 -51.36 -3.22
C CYS A 164 -14.96 -51.78 -3.70
N LYS A 165 -14.50 -52.95 -3.28
CA LYS A 165 -13.33 -53.61 -3.85
C LYS A 165 -13.72 -55.04 -4.20
N GLU A 166 -13.63 -55.38 -5.47
CA GLU A 166 -14.09 -56.67 -5.99
C GLU A 166 -15.57 -56.93 -5.65
N GLU A 167 -15.86 -57.86 -4.74
CA GLU A 167 -17.22 -58.17 -4.27
C GLU A 167 -17.53 -57.61 -2.87
N THR A 168 -16.56 -57.02 -2.20
CA THR A 168 -16.73 -56.51 -0.83
C THR A 168 -17.12 -55.04 -0.86
N ARG A 169 -18.27 -54.73 -0.25
CA ARG A 169 -18.72 -53.35 -0.01
C ARG A 169 -18.70 -53.02 1.47
N TRP A 170 -18.24 -51.82 1.79
CA TRP A 170 -18.29 -51.29 3.15
C TRP A 170 -18.60 -49.80 3.16
N HIS A 171 -18.99 -49.31 4.34
CA HIS A 171 -19.16 -47.89 4.61
C HIS A 171 -17.97 -47.37 5.39
N GLN A 172 -17.57 -46.15 5.09
CA GLN A 172 -16.47 -45.48 5.77
C GLN A 172 -16.86 -44.06 6.18
N GLU A 173 -16.51 -43.72 7.42
CA GLU A 173 -16.71 -42.40 8.02
C GLU A 173 -15.40 -41.60 8.02
N VAL A 174 -15.52 -40.28 8.16
CA VAL A 174 -14.36 -39.38 8.24
C VAL A 174 -13.46 -39.76 9.42
N GLY A 175 -12.17 -39.90 9.15
CA GLY A 175 -11.15 -40.34 10.11
C GLY A 175 -10.89 -41.84 10.12
N MET A 176 -11.66 -42.65 9.40
CA MET A 176 -11.42 -44.08 9.25
C MET A 176 -10.50 -44.38 8.07
N SER A 177 -9.74 -45.47 8.14
CA SER A 177 -8.95 -46.03 7.02
C SER A 177 -9.66 -47.23 6.40
N PHE A 178 -9.12 -47.77 5.29
CA PHE A 178 -9.66 -49.01 4.73
C PHE A 178 -9.59 -50.16 5.76
N PRO A 179 -10.60 -51.06 5.76
CA PRO A 179 -10.54 -52.26 6.57
C PRO A 179 -9.34 -53.11 6.12
N ALA A 180 -8.77 -53.88 7.05
CA ALA A 180 -7.58 -54.69 6.78
C ALA A 180 -7.76 -55.65 5.58
N GLU A 181 -8.98 -56.12 5.36
CA GLU A 181 -9.38 -56.99 4.25
C GLU A 181 -9.34 -56.29 2.89
N ALA A 182 -9.58 -54.97 2.86
CA ALA A 182 -9.49 -54.16 1.64
C ALA A 182 -8.07 -53.64 1.38
N GLY A 183 -7.23 -53.53 2.41
CA GLY A 183 -5.85 -53.05 2.33
C GLY A 183 -4.80 -54.09 1.90
N GLY A 184 -5.21 -55.34 1.65
CA GLY A 184 -4.30 -56.40 1.20
C GLY A 184 -3.65 -56.09 -0.15
N VAL A 185 -2.32 -55.99 -0.14
CA VAL A 185 -1.41 -56.12 -1.30
C VAL A 185 -0.85 -57.53 -1.29
#